data_AF-A0AAV6ZNK1-F1
#
_entry.id   AF-A0AAV6ZNK1-F1
#
_cell.length_a   1.000
_cell.length_b   1.000
_cell.length_c   1.000
_cell.angle_alpha   90.00
_cell.angle_beta   90.00
_cell.angle_gamma   90.00
#
_symmetry.space_group_name_H-M   'P 1'
#
loop_
_entity.id
_entity.type
_entity.pdbx_description
1 polymer ?
#
loop_
_entity_poly.entity_id
_entity_poly.type
_entity_poly.pdbx_seq_one_letter_code
_entity_poly.pdbx_strand_id
1 'polypeptide(L)'
;MVSIAGYPFYIVYSIFRRIFGKSAPAITLESADVKYPLRLVDREDISHDTRRFRFALPSPEHILGLPIGQHIYLSARIDGNLVVRPYTPVSSDDDKGFVDLVVKVYFRGVHPKFPDGGKMSQYLDALRVGETIDFRGPSGLLTYSGKGTFQIRPDKKSTPASKSVKQLGMIAGGTGITPMLQLIRAVMKDKNDRTVCYLLFANQTEKDILLRDELEEIRTIHPGRFKLWYTLDRAPDSKTTPSFSRFLCLLSLNLNALIYMP
;
A
#
# COMPACT_ATOMS: atom_id res chain seq x y z
N MET A 1 -51.13 26.44 -26.62
CA MET A 1 -50.54 25.10 -26.84
C MET A 1 -49.63 24.81 -25.67
N VAL A 2 -50.12 24.06 -24.69
CA VAL A 2 -49.36 23.72 -23.47
C VAL A 2 -48.54 22.47 -23.75
N SER A 3 -47.22 22.58 -23.56
CA SER A 3 -46.25 21.52 -23.80
C SER A 3 -46.34 20.47 -22.69
N ILE A 4 -46.81 19.27 -23.03
CA ILE A 4 -46.82 18.10 -22.14
C ILE A 4 -45.98 17.02 -22.82
N ALA A 5 -44.70 16.90 -22.46
CA ALA A 5 -43.92 15.66 -22.59
C ALA A 5 -42.48 15.87 -22.07
N GLY A 6 -42.19 15.41 -20.86
CA GLY A 6 -40.82 15.39 -20.34
C GLY A 6 -40.69 14.78 -18.94
N TYR A 7 -41.77 14.81 -18.15
CA TYR A 7 -41.80 14.28 -16.79
C TYR A 7 -41.70 12.74 -16.65
N PRO A 8 -42.35 11.90 -17.47
CA PRO A 8 -42.37 10.46 -17.21
C PRO A 8 -41.01 9.78 -17.48
N PHE A 9 -40.22 10.30 -18.43
CA PHE A 9 -38.91 9.73 -18.78
C PHE A 9 -37.87 9.93 -17.68
N TYR A 10 -37.85 11.10 -17.03
CA TYR A 10 -36.92 11.41 -15.95
C TYR A 10 -37.23 10.57 -14.69
N ILE A 11 -38.52 10.39 -14.39
CA ILE A 11 -38.98 9.54 -13.27
C ILE A 11 -38.59 8.09 -13.52
N VAL A 12 -38.88 7.53 -14.69
CA VAL A 12 -38.49 6.15 -15.04
C VAL A 12 -36.97 5.99 -15.02
N TYR A 13 -36.20 6.93 -15.59
CA TYR A 13 -34.72 6.91 -15.53
C TYR A 13 -34.19 6.98 -14.10
N SER A 14 -34.74 7.85 -13.24
CA SER A 14 -34.34 7.96 -11.83
C SER A 14 -34.68 6.70 -11.02
N ILE A 15 -35.83 6.08 -11.28
CA ILE A 15 -36.24 4.82 -10.65
C ILE A 15 -35.34 3.69 -11.16
N PHE A 16 -35.06 3.61 -12.46
CA PHE A 16 -34.12 2.65 -13.04
C PHE A 16 -32.71 2.82 -12.46
N ARG A 17 -32.21 4.06 -12.31
CA ARG A 17 -30.90 4.32 -11.71
C ARG A 17 -30.85 4.02 -10.21
N ARG A 18 -31.99 4.06 -9.53
CA ARG A 18 -32.13 3.70 -8.11
C ARG A 18 -32.30 2.19 -7.89
N ILE A 19 -32.87 1.48 -8.87
CA ILE A 19 -33.04 0.02 -8.87
C ILE A 19 -31.81 -0.72 -9.44
N PHE A 20 -31.13 -0.12 -10.42
CA PHE A 20 -29.96 -0.71 -11.13
C PHE A 20 -28.65 0.05 -10.90
N GLY A 21 -28.63 1.06 -10.03
CA GLY A 21 -27.39 1.65 -9.56
C GLY A 21 -26.66 0.64 -8.69
N LYS A 22 -25.47 0.19 -9.10
CA LYS A 22 -24.61 -0.65 -8.25
C LYS A 22 -24.43 0.06 -6.91
N SER A 23 -24.93 -0.56 -5.83
CA SER A 23 -24.66 -0.10 -4.47
C SER A 23 -23.14 0.01 -4.30
N ALA A 24 -22.69 1.05 -3.61
CA ALA A 24 -21.29 1.13 -3.21
C ALA A 24 -20.93 -0.16 -2.44
N PRO A 25 -19.72 -0.72 -2.66
CA PRO A 25 -19.31 -1.92 -1.94
C PRO A 25 -19.29 -1.64 -0.44
N ALA A 26 -19.61 -2.66 0.35
CA ALA A 26 -19.54 -2.55 1.80
C ALA A 26 -18.07 -2.38 2.24
N ILE A 27 -17.85 -1.54 3.24
CA ILE A 27 -16.52 -1.20 3.75
C ILE A 27 -16.26 -1.99 5.02
N THR A 28 -15.09 -2.63 5.11
CA THR A 28 -14.71 -3.40 6.31
C THR A 28 -14.30 -2.48 7.46
N LEU A 29 -13.45 -1.49 7.19
CA LEU A 29 -12.94 -0.56 8.20
C LEU A 29 -13.87 0.63 8.42
N GLU A 30 -15.06 0.37 8.96
CA GLU A 30 -16.07 1.41 9.23
C GLU A 30 -15.63 2.42 10.30
N SER A 31 -14.80 1.98 11.27
CA SER A 31 -14.28 2.82 12.34
C SER A 31 -12.81 2.53 12.65
N ALA A 32 -12.01 3.59 12.76
CA ALA A 32 -10.57 3.52 13.05
C ALA A 32 -10.22 3.00 14.46
N ASP A 33 -11.21 2.93 15.35
CA ASP A 33 -11.05 2.48 16.73
C ASP A 33 -11.53 1.04 16.94
N VAL A 34 -12.31 0.49 16.00
CA VAL A 34 -12.83 -0.87 16.07
C VAL A 34 -11.79 -1.87 15.52
N LYS A 35 -11.74 -3.04 16.16
CA LYS A 35 -10.93 -4.16 15.70
C LYS A 35 -11.80 -5.15 14.93
N TYR A 36 -11.30 -5.55 13.76
CA TYR A 36 -11.96 -6.47 12.85
C TYR A 36 -11.11 -7.74 12.75
N PRO A 37 -11.53 -8.87 13.34
CA PRO A 37 -10.80 -10.12 13.22
C PRO A 37 -10.95 -10.66 11.80
N LEU A 38 -9.89 -10.60 10.99
CA LEU A 38 -9.91 -11.12 9.63
C LEU A 38 -9.19 -12.47 9.57
N ARG A 39 -9.77 -13.39 8.81
CA ARG A 39 -9.29 -14.77 8.69
C ARG A 39 -8.24 -14.89 7.61
N LEU A 40 -7.09 -15.48 7.94
CA LEU A 40 -6.08 -15.88 6.96
C LEU A 40 -6.67 -16.98 6.08
N VAL A 41 -6.76 -16.75 4.77
CA VAL A 41 -7.32 -17.71 3.81
C VAL A 41 -6.29 -18.27 2.84
N ASP A 42 -5.17 -17.55 2.64
CA ASP A 42 -4.07 -18.01 1.79
C ASP A 42 -2.74 -17.43 2.28
N ARG A 43 -1.66 -18.19 2.08
CA ARG A 43 -0.28 -17.79 2.38
C ARG A 43 0.64 -18.29 1.28
N GLU A 44 1.37 -17.37 0.68
CA GLU A 44 2.37 -17.66 -0.34
C GLU A 44 3.77 -17.32 0.17
N ASP A 45 4.71 -18.26 0.01
CA ASP A 45 6.14 -18.03 0.26
C ASP A 45 6.77 -17.39 -0.99
N ILE A 46 7.01 -16.07 -0.93
CA ILE A 46 7.64 -15.31 -2.02
C ILE A 46 9.16 -15.56 -2.04
N SER A 47 9.78 -15.61 -0.86
CA SER A 47 11.21 -15.84 -0.70
C SER A 47 11.50 -16.53 0.63
N HIS A 48 12.77 -16.81 0.90
CA HIS A 48 13.21 -17.41 2.17
C HIS A 48 12.70 -16.68 3.43
N ASP A 49 12.51 -15.37 3.35
CA ASP A 49 12.10 -14.53 4.47
C ASP A 49 10.88 -13.64 4.16
N THR A 50 10.19 -13.83 3.04
CA THR A 50 9.08 -12.97 2.63
C THR A 50 7.85 -13.78 2.27
N ARG A 51 6.69 -13.36 2.79
CA ARG A 51 5.39 -14.00 2.53
C ARG A 51 4.35 -13.00 2.09
N ARG A 52 3.40 -13.45 1.27
CA ARG A 52 2.13 -12.79 1.03
C ARG A 52 1.06 -13.49 1.85
N PHE A 53 0.40 -12.74 2.72
CA PHE A 53 -0.72 -13.19 3.54
C PHE A 53 -2.01 -12.59 3.01
N ARG A 54 -2.97 -13.45 2.64
CA ARG A 54 -4.29 -13.03 2.19
C ARG A 54 -5.31 -13.26 3.28
N PHE A 55 -5.98 -12.19 3.69
CA PHE A 55 -7.07 -12.27 4.67
C PHE A 55 -8.41 -12.03 3.98
N ALA A 56 -9.41 -12.84 4.32
CA ALA A 56 -10.77 -12.63 3.82
C ALA A 56 -11.43 -11.44 4.51
N LEU A 57 -12.09 -10.60 3.72
CA LEU A 57 -13.00 -9.56 4.20
C LEU A 57 -14.36 -10.20 4.58
N PRO A 58 -15.26 -9.46 5.27
CA PRO A 58 -16.52 -10.02 5.77
C PRO A 58 -17.42 -10.67 4.72
N SER A 59 -17.34 -10.22 3.46
CA SER A 59 -17.97 -10.90 2.33
C SER A 59 -17.17 -10.72 1.04
N PRO A 60 -17.41 -11.55 0.01
CA PRO A 60 -16.75 -11.43 -1.30
C PRO A 60 -16.95 -10.08 -2.00
N GLU A 61 -17.94 -9.28 -1.58
CA GLU A 61 -18.25 -7.96 -2.14
C GLU A 61 -17.71 -6.80 -1.30
N HIS A 62 -17.15 -7.08 -0.12
CA HIS A 62 -16.53 -6.05 0.71
C HIS A 62 -15.24 -5.55 0.07
N ILE A 63 -14.94 -4.29 0.34
CA ILE A 63 -13.61 -3.69 0.20
C ILE A 63 -13.05 -3.41 1.59
N LEU A 64 -11.75 -3.15 1.68
CA LEU A 64 -11.13 -2.86 2.97
C LEU A 64 -11.59 -1.48 3.49
N GLY A 65 -11.67 -0.48 2.61
CA GLY A 65 -11.93 0.92 2.94
C GLY A 65 -10.67 1.62 3.42
N LEU A 66 -9.58 1.50 2.66
CA LEU A 66 -8.29 2.08 3.01
C LEU A 66 -7.92 3.22 2.04
N PRO A 67 -8.02 4.49 2.49
CA PRO A 67 -7.56 5.62 1.69
C PRO A 67 -6.09 5.49 1.30
N ILE A 68 -5.77 5.83 0.05
CA ILE A 68 -4.40 5.77 -0.47
C ILE A 68 -3.49 6.69 0.35
N GLY A 69 -2.35 6.17 0.81
CA GLY A 69 -1.42 6.86 1.71
C GLY A 69 -1.60 6.54 3.20
N GLN A 70 -2.61 5.74 3.55
CA GLN A 70 -2.85 5.24 4.90
C GLN A 70 -2.50 3.75 5.03
N HIS A 71 -2.42 3.28 6.28
CA HIS A 71 -2.08 1.91 6.66
C HIS A 71 -3.08 1.36 7.68
N ILE A 72 -3.01 0.05 7.92
CA ILE A 72 -3.74 -0.62 9.00
C ILE A 72 -2.78 -0.98 10.14
N TYR A 73 -3.34 -1.29 11.31
CA TYR A 73 -2.64 -1.92 12.41
C TYR A 73 -3.10 -3.35 12.59
N LEU A 74 -2.15 -4.26 12.72
CA LEU A 74 -2.41 -5.60 13.25
C LEU A 74 -2.16 -5.60 14.75
N SER A 75 -3.03 -6.29 15.50
CA SER A 75 -2.81 -6.52 16.93
C SER A 75 -2.99 -7.98 17.31
N ALA A 76 -2.07 -8.48 18.14
CA ALA A 76 -2.10 -9.84 18.69
C ALA A 76 -1.50 -9.86 20.09
N ARG A 77 -1.90 -10.83 20.92
CA ARG A 77 -1.22 -11.14 22.18
C ARG A 77 -0.12 -12.16 21.91
N ILE A 78 1.12 -11.75 22.09
CA ILE A 78 2.32 -12.56 21.84
C ILE A 78 3.10 -12.62 23.16
N ASP A 79 3.30 -13.83 23.71
CA ASP A 79 3.95 -14.04 25.00
C ASP A 79 3.36 -13.17 26.12
N GLY A 80 2.03 -13.16 26.22
CA GLY A 80 1.26 -12.38 27.20
C GLY A 80 1.19 -10.86 26.94
N ASN A 81 1.95 -10.33 25.97
CA ASN A 81 2.03 -8.91 25.68
C ASN A 81 1.19 -8.53 24.45
N LEU A 82 0.49 -7.39 24.51
CA LEU A 82 -0.17 -6.82 23.34
C LEU A 82 0.86 -6.22 22.40
N VAL A 83 1.01 -6.80 21.21
CA VAL A 83 1.88 -6.29 20.14
C VAL A 83 1.01 -5.67 19.05
N VAL A 84 1.29 -4.41 18.71
CA VAL A 84 0.58 -3.67 17.65
C VAL A 84 1.60 -3.18 16.62
N ARG A 85 1.38 -3.46 15.33
CA ARG A 85 2.30 -3.04 14.25
C ARG A 85 1.54 -2.53 13.02
N PRO A 86 2.03 -1.46 12.39
CA PRO A 86 1.44 -0.97 11.15
C PRO A 86 1.85 -1.84 9.96
N TYR A 87 0.93 -2.02 9.01
CA TYR A 87 1.19 -2.62 7.71
C TYR A 87 0.41 -1.86 6.65
N THR A 88 1.03 -1.60 5.50
CA THR A 88 0.31 -1.09 4.32
C THR A 88 0.02 -2.27 3.40
N PRO A 89 -1.26 -2.60 3.16
CA PRO A 89 -1.63 -3.62 2.19
C PRO A 89 -1.08 -3.34 0.81
N VAL A 90 -0.78 -4.42 0.08
CA VAL A 90 -0.45 -4.34 -1.35
C VAL A 90 -1.71 -4.49 -2.23
N SER A 91 -2.85 -4.90 -1.68
CA SER A 91 -4.15 -4.78 -2.36
C SER A 91 -4.71 -3.36 -2.25
N SER A 92 -5.72 -3.02 -3.07
CA SER A 92 -6.47 -1.77 -3.00
C SER A 92 -7.97 -2.01 -2.79
N ASP A 93 -8.75 -0.93 -2.65
CA ASP A 93 -10.22 -1.01 -2.61
C ASP A 93 -10.86 -1.40 -3.96
N ASP A 94 -10.05 -1.71 -4.97
CA ASP A 94 -10.52 -2.37 -6.19
C ASP A 94 -10.58 -3.89 -6.04
N ASP A 95 -9.80 -4.42 -5.10
CA ASP A 95 -9.77 -5.84 -4.76
C ASP A 95 -10.92 -6.13 -3.79
N LYS A 96 -11.85 -6.95 -4.24
CA LYS A 96 -13.02 -7.32 -3.45
C LYS A 96 -12.80 -8.64 -2.71
N GLY A 97 -13.32 -8.70 -1.48
CA GLY A 97 -13.39 -9.92 -0.69
C GLY A 97 -12.09 -10.30 0.04
N PHE A 98 -10.97 -9.64 -0.23
CA PHE A 98 -9.71 -9.94 0.45
C PHE A 98 -8.81 -8.70 0.65
N VAL A 99 -7.82 -8.86 1.52
CA VAL A 99 -6.70 -7.93 1.69
C VAL A 99 -5.39 -8.70 1.70
N ASP A 100 -4.40 -8.25 0.91
CA ASP A 100 -3.08 -8.86 0.83
C ASP A 100 -2.03 -8.02 1.57
N LEU A 101 -1.27 -8.67 2.46
CA LEU A 101 -0.11 -8.10 3.13
C LEU A 101 1.16 -8.83 2.66
N VAL A 102 2.17 -8.08 2.22
CA VAL A 102 3.51 -8.63 1.96
C VAL A 102 4.41 -8.30 3.13
N VAL A 103 4.92 -9.33 3.79
CA VAL A 103 5.61 -9.21 5.07
C VAL A 103 6.96 -9.92 5.00
N LYS A 104 8.02 -9.19 5.34
CA LYS A 104 9.33 -9.75 5.64
C LYS A 104 9.33 -10.31 7.07
N VAL A 105 9.62 -11.59 7.20
CA VAL A 105 9.74 -12.33 8.44
C VAL A 105 11.15 -12.16 8.99
N TYR A 106 11.24 -11.61 10.20
CA TYR A 106 12.50 -11.42 10.88
C TYR A 106 12.70 -12.60 11.83
N PHE A 107 13.35 -13.66 11.35
CA PHE A 107 13.58 -14.86 12.14
C PHE A 107 14.56 -14.64 13.29
N ARG A 108 14.31 -15.32 14.41
CA ARG A 108 15.26 -15.41 15.53
C ARG A 108 16.59 -16.05 15.10
N GLY A 109 17.69 -15.64 15.73
CA GLY A 109 19.02 -16.18 15.51
C GLY A 109 19.69 -15.77 14.19
N VAL A 110 19.05 -14.95 13.35
CA VAL A 110 19.61 -14.52 12.05
C VAL A 110 20.45 -13.25 12.18
N HIS A 111 19.94 -12.21 12.85
CA HIS A 111 20.61 -10.92 12.92
C HIS A 111 21.28 -10.71 14.28
N PRO A 112 22.60 -10.42 14.34
CA PRO A 112 23.34 -10.35 15.60
C PRO A 112 22.85 -9.25 16.54
N LYS A 113 22.36 -8.12 16.00
CA LYS A 113 21.77 -7.03 16.81
C LYS A 113 20.33 -7.29 17.25
N PHE A 114 19.65 -8.27 16.64
CA PHE A 114 18.24 -8.57 16.89
C PHE A 114 18.04 -10.10 17.03
N PRO A 115 18.64 -10.71 18.08
CA PRO A 115 18.68 -12.16 18.21
C PRO A 115 17.29 -12.80 18.35
N ASP A 116 16.32 -12.08 18.93
CA ASP A 116 14.95 -12.58 19.12
C ASP A 116 14.07 -12.48 17.85
N GLY A 117 14.56 -11.80 16.81
CA GLY A 117 13.79 -11.53 15.60
C GLY A 117 12.61 -10.57 15.80
N GLY A 118 11.66 -10.60 14.87
CA GLY A 118 10.47 -9.76 14.88
C GLY A 118 9.28 -10.47 15.50
N LYS A 119 8.69 -9.89 16.56
CA LYS A 119 7.55 -10.48 17.27
C LYS A 119 6.34 -10.72 16.35
N MET A 120 5.82 -9.65 15.74
CA MET A 120 4.62 -9.73 14.89
C MET A 120 4.88 -10.52 13.60
N SER A 121 6.05 -10.39 12.99
CA SER A 121 6.31 -11.09 11.72
C SER A 121 6.51 -12.59 11.91
N GLN A 122 7.16 -13.03 13.00
CA GLN A 122 7.20 -14.46 13.36
C GLN A 122 5.82 -14.99 13.79
N TYR A 123 5.00 -14.17 14.47
CA TYR A 123 3.61 -14.55 14.78
C TYR A 123 2.77 -14.77 13.53
N LEU A 124 2.87 -13.87 12.54
CA LEU A 124 2.19 -14.04 11.25
C LEU A 124 2.69 -15.27 10.50
N ASP A 125 4.00 -15.52 10.50
CA ASP A 125 4.58 -16.70 9.86
C ASP A 125 4.09 -18.03 10.48
N ALA A 126 3.84 -18.04 11.79
CA ALA A 126 3.27 -19.17 12.51
C ALA A 126 1.74 -19.29 12.39
N LEU A 127 1.05 -18.24 11.92
CA LEU A 127 -0.41 -18.20 11.78
C LEU A 127 -0.86 -19.21 10.72
N ARG A 128 -1.82 -20.06 11.09
CA ARG A 128 -2.35 -21.11 10.20
C ARG A 128 -3.51 -20.57 9.38
N VAL A 129 -3.65 -21.09 8.15
CA VAL A 129 -4.84 -20.83 7.34
C VAL A 129 -6.08 -21.23 8.14
N GLY A 130 -7.06 -20.34 8.20
CA GLY A 130 -8.27 -20.47 9.02
C GLY A 130 -8.23 -19.67 10.33
N GLU A 131 -7.06 -19.28 10.82
CA GLU A 131 -6.92 -18.44 12.02
C GLU A 131 -7.14 -16.96 11.71
N THR A 132 -7.43 -16.17 12.75
CA THR A 132 -7.75 -14.75 12.63
C THR A 132 -6.72 -13.86 13.31
N ILE A 133 -6.59 -12.63 12.81
CA ILE A 133 -5.87 -11.55 13.49
C ILE A 133 -6.68 -10.25 13.44
N ASP A 134 -6.56 -9.42 14.47
CA ASP A 134 -7.28 -8.15 14.55
C ASP A 134 -6.66 -7.09 13.63
N PHE A 135 -7.45 -6.62 12.67
CA PHE A 135 -7.18 -5.43 11.86
C PHE A 135 -7.83 -4.20 12.48
N ARG A 136 -7.13 -3.07 12.45
CA ARG A 136 -7.69 -1.76 12.85
C ARG A 136 -7.17 -0.66 11.95
N GLY A 137 -8.04 0.26 11.56
CA GLY A 137 -7.70 1.37 10.68
C GLY A 137 -8.96 1.97 10.05
N PRO A 138 -8.80 2.87 9.07
CA PRO A 138 -7.53 3.31 8.50
C PRO A 138 -6.77 4.31 9.40
N SER A 139 -5.45 4.41 9.23
CA SER A 139 -4.62 5.37 9.96
C SER A 139 -3.50 5.92 9.09
N GLY A 140 -3.18 7.21 9.27
CA GLY A 140 -2.10 7.87 8.56
C GLY A 140 -2.37 9.37 8.48
N LEU A 141 -1.31 10.16 8.43
CA LEU A 141 -1.40 11.62 8.33
C LEU A 141 -1.46 12.12 6.88
N LEU A 142 -1.25 11.23 5.92
CA LEU A 142 -1.21 11.52 4.49
C LEU A 142 -2.35 10.77 3.79
N THR A 143 -3.02 11.44 2.86
CA THR A 143 -3.95 10.81 1.93
C THR A 143 -3.72 11.35 0.53
N TYR A 144 -3.67 10.48 -0.46
CA TYR A 144 -3.60 10.84 -1.86
C TYR A 144 -5.01 10.88 -2.46
N SER A 145 -5.43 12.05 -2.93
CA SER A 145 -6.77 12.28 -3.50
C SER A 145 -6.78 12.18 -5.03
N GLY A 146 -5.66 11.78 -5.65
CA GLY A 146 -5.49 11.70 -7.11
C GLY A 146 -4.93 12.97 -7.74
N LYS A 147 -4.45 12.85 -8.97
CA LYS A 147 -3.98 13.95 -9.84
C LYS A 147 -2.92 14.83 -9.20
N GLY A 148 -2.05 14.21 -8.43
CA GLY A 148 -0.94 14.87 -7.72
C GLY A 148 -1.36 15.59 -6.45
N THR A 149 -2.63 15.49 -6.02
CA THR A 149 -3.14 16.15 -4.81
C THR A 149 -3.01 15.25 -3.59
N PHE A 150 -2.35 15.79 -2.56
CA PHE A 150 -2.17 15.19 -1.26
C PHE A 150 -2.87 16.02 -0.19
N GLN A 151 -3.49 15.33 0.76
CA GLN A 151 -3.95 15.90 2.02
C GLN A 151 -2.98 15.46 3.12
N ILE A 152 -2.31 16.41 3.77
CA ILE A 152 -1.30 16.12 4.78
C ILE A 152 -1.67 16.83 6.07
N ARG A 153 -1.78 16.06 7.15
CA ARG A 153 -1.98 16.58 8.50
C ARG A 153 -0.64 16.68 9.22
N PRO A 154 -0.33 17.79 9.91
CA PRO A 154 0.82 17.86 10.81
C PRO A 154 0.74 16.85 11.96
N ASP A 155 -0.47 16.62 12.47
CA ASP A 155 -0.77 15.69 13.55
C ASP A 155 -2.23 15.17 13.43
N LYS A 156 -2.65 14.26 14.31
CA LYS A 156 -3.98 13.63 14.23
C LYS A 156 -5.16 14.58 14.45
N LYS A 157 -4.95 15.70 15.16
CA LYS A 157 -6.00 16.66 15.55
C LYS A 157 -6.09 17.83 14.57
N SER A 158 -5.00 18.13 13.88
CA SER A 158 -4.94 19.19 12.88
C SER A 158 -5.78 18.90 11.63
N THR A 159 -6.29 19.95 11.02
CA THR A 159 -6.96 19.88 9.71
C THR A 159 -5.93 19.55 8.61
N PRO A 160 -6.32 18.80 7.57
CA PRO A 160 -5.40 18.47 6.49
C PRO A 160 -5.11 19.69 5.61
N ALA A 161 -3.83 19.92 5.33
CA ALA A 161 -3.39 20.86 4.32
C ALA A 161 -3.35 20.17 2.95
N SER A 162 -3.96 20.79 1.94
CA SER A 162 -3.92 20.30 0.57
C SER A 162 -2.64 20.77 -0.13
N LYS A 163 -1.93 19.85 -0.79
CA LYS A 163 -0.74 20.12 -1.59
C LYS A 163 -0.83 19.40 -2.93
N SER A 164 -0.69 20.12 -4.02
CA SER A 164 -0.65 19.56 -5.37
C SER A 164 0.76 19.57 -5.93
N VAL A 165 1.21 18.44 -6.45
CA VAL A 165 2.55 18.26 -6.99
C VAL A 165 2.52 17.62 -8.37
N LYS A 166 3.50 17.97 -9.22
CA LYS A 166 3.71 17.33 -10.52
C LYS A 166 4.71 16.17 -10.44
N GLN A 167 5.59 16.21 -9.45
CA GLN A 167 6.66 15.24 -9.25
C GLN A 167 6.68 14.79 -7.80
N LEU A 168 6.77 13.48 -7.60
CA LEU A 168 6.79 12.83 -6.31
C LEU A 168 8.12 12.08 -6.15
N GLY A 169 8.99 12.59 -5.27
CA GLY A 169 10.17 11.87 -4.81
C GLY A 169 9.80 10.89 -3.71
N MET A 170 10.30 9.67 -3.80
CA MET A 170 10.07 8.60 -2.84
C MET A 170 11.39 7.92 -2.50
N ILE A 171 11.63 7.73 -1.21
CA ILE A 171 12.77 6.97 -0.71
C ILE A 171 12.23 5.89 0.22
N ALA A 172 12.49 4.64 -0.12
CA ALA A 172 12.08 3.48 0.67
C ALA A 172 13.29 2.63 1.07
N GLY A 173 13.24 2.06 2.27
CA GLY A 173 14.15 1.02 2.73
C GLY A 173 13.39 -0.28 3.02
N GLY A 174 13.86 -1.43 2.50
CA GLY A 174 13.28 -2.75 2.79
C GLY A 174 11.74 -2.80 2.71
N THR A 175 11.07 -3.09 3.84
CA THR A 175 9.61 -3.19 3.92
C THR A 175 8.86 -1.86 3.73
N GLY A 176 9.55 -0.71 3.82
CA GLY A 176 9.00 0.63 3.57
C GLY A 176 8.54 0.87 2.12
N ILE A 177 8.76 -0.09 1.22
CA ILE A 177 8.27 -0.04 -0.17
C ILE A 177 6.74 -0.09 -0.28
N THR A 178 6.04 -0.71 0.68
CA THR A 178 4.59 -0.98 0.57
C THR A 178 3.74 0.30 0.52
N PRO A 179 3.93 1.34 1.37
CA PRO A 179 3.33 2.66 1.16
C PRO A 179 3.61 3.29 -0.20
N MET A 180 4.84 3.14 -0.71
CA MET A 180 5.23 3.74 -1.99
C MET A 180 4.53 3.04 -3.14
N LEU A 181 4.47 1.70 -3.12
CA LEU A 181 3.78 0.92 -4.14
C LEU A 181 2.29 1.25 -4.19
N GLN A 182 1.65 1.44 -3.03
CA GLN A 182 0.24 1.87 -2.96
C GLN A 182 0.03 3.21 -3.70
N LEU A 183 0.90 4.19 -3.47
CA LEU A 183 0.87 5.48 -4.17
C LEU A 183 1.17 5.35 -5.67
N ILE A 184 2.21 4.60 -6.03
CA ILE A 184 2.63 4.38 -7.41
C ILE A 184 1.47 3.74 -8.19
N ARG A 185 0.88 2.65 -7.70
CA ARG A 185 -0.25 1.98 -8.38
C ARG A 185 -1.44 2.93 -8.55
N ALA A 186 -1.77 3.73 -7.53
CA ALA A 186 -2.86 4.70 -7.62
C ALA A 186 -2.61 5.76 -8.71
N VAL A 187 -1.40 6.34 -8.76
CA VAL A 187 -1.00 7.32 -9.80
C VAL A 187 -1.02 6.67 -11.19
N MET A 188 -0.45 5.48 -11.32
CA MET A 188 -0.29 4.84 -12.63
C MET A 188 -1.62 4.37 -13.21
N LYS A 189 -2.54 3.94 -12.34
CA LYS A 189 -3.89 3.50 -12.71
C LYS A 189 -4.74 4.61 -13.34
N ASP A 190 -4.70 5.83 -12.83
CA ASP A 190 -5.41 6.95 -13.47
C ASP A 190 -4.62 7.49 -14.67
N LYS A 191 -5.18 7.28 -15.86
CA LYS A 191 -4.61 7.76 -17.13
C LYS A 191 -4.57 9.30 -17.23
N ASN A 192 -5.41 9.99 -16.47
CA ASN A 192 -5.46 11.45 -16.41
C ASN A 192 -4.51 12.03 -15.37
N ASP A 193 -3.91 11.18 -14.53
CA ASP A 193 -2.92 11.60 -13.56
C ASP A 193 -1.57 11.81 -14.25
N ARG A 194 -1.06 13.03 -14.17
CA ARG A 194 0.21 13.41 -14.81
C ARG A 194 1.38 13.44 -13.82
N THR A 195 1.17 12.99 -12.58
CA THR A 195 2.23 12.93 -11.56
C THR A 195 3.35 12.00 -12.02
N VAL A 196 4.60 12.45 -11.89
CA VAL A 196 5.79 11.64 -12.16
C VAL A 196 6.39 11.17 -10.83
N CYS A 197 6.52 9.87 -10.68
CA CYS A 197 7.03 9.19 -9.50
C CYS A 197 8.52 8.84 -9.68
N TYR A 198 9.35 9.27 -8.74
CA TYR A 198 10.78 8.95 -8.67
C TYR A 198 11.03 8.13 -7.40
N LEU A 199 11.33 6.85 -7.55
CA LEU A 199 11.63 5.96 -6.43
C LEU A 199 13.12 5.64 -6.36
N LEU A 200 13.72 5.95 -5.22
CA LEU A 200 14.97 5.35 -4.76
C LEU A 200 14.64 4.25 -3.76
N PHE A 201 15.03 3.02 -4.06
CA PHE A 201 14.75 1.88 -3.21
C PHE A 201 16.05 1.24 -2.67
N ALA A 202 16.26 1.37 -1.36
CA ALA A 202 17.42 0.86 -0.65
C ALA A 202 17.16 -0.51 -0.02
N ASN A 203 18.08 -1.46 -0.22
CA ASN A 203 18.03 -2.80 0.36
C ASN A 203 19.44 -3.26 0.78
N GLN A 204 19.54 -4.28 1.63
CA GLN A 204 20.86 -4.78 2.05
C GLN A 204 21.59 -5.51 0.92
N THR A 205 20.89 -6.42 0.23
CA THR A 205 21.40 -7.17 -0.91
C THR A 205 20.36 -7.20 -2.03
N GLU A 206 20.75 -7.64 -3.22
CA GLU A 206 19.83 -7.76 -4.36
C GLU A 206 18.68 -8.75 -4.08
N LYS A 207 18.95 -9.80 -3.29
CA LYS A 207 17.95 -10.81 -2.91
C LYS A 207 16.90 -10.28 -1.92
N ASP A 208 17.18 -9.14 -1.29
CA ASP A 208 16.28 -8.49 -0.34
C ASP A 208 15.29 -7.53 -1.01
N ILE A 209 15.40 -7.28 -2.32
CA ILE A 209 14.53 -6.34 -3.03
C ILE A 209 13.11 -6.91 -3.11
N LEU A 210 12.25 -6.44 -2.21
CA LEU A 210 10.83 -6.80 -2.18
C LEU A 210 10.10 -6.24 -3.40
N LEU A 211 9.21 -7.05 -4.00
CA LEU A 211 8.32 -6.63 -5.09
C LEU A 211 9.07 -6.10 -6.33
N ARG A 212 10.28 -6.63 -6.58
CA ARG A 212 11.14 -6.19 -7.68
C ARG A 212 10.44 -6.30 -9.03
N ASP A 213 9.91 -7.47 -9.35
CA ASP A 213 9.32 -7.75 -10.66
C ASP A 213 8.14 -6.83 -10.96
N GLU A 214 7.33 -6.54 -9.94
CA GLU A 214 6.20 -5.63 -10.08
C GLU A 214 6.63 -4.17 -10.27
N LEU A 215 7.64 -3.70 -9.53
CA LEU A 215 8.20 -2.36 -9.76
C LEU A 215 8.79 -2.24 -11.18
N GLU A 216 9.45 -3.29 -11.65
CA GLU A 216 10.06 -3.35 -12.98
C GLU A 216 9.01 -3.39 -14.10
N GLU A 217 7.92 -4.12 -13.89
CA GLU A 217 6.76 -4.13 -14.78
C GLU A 217 6.14 -2.73 -14.88
N ILE A 218 5.87 -2.07 -13.75
CA ILE A 218 5.33 -0.71 -13.72
C ILE A 218 6.27 0.26 -14.45
N ARG A 219 7.59 0.12 -14.28
CA ARG A 219 8.59 0.95 -14.97
C ARG A 219 8.52 0.75 -16.49
N THR A 220 8.36 -0.49 -16.93
CA THR A 220 8.27 -0.87 -18.34
C THR A 220 6.98 -0.37 -18.98
N ILE A 221 5.86 -0.46 -18.27
CA ILE A 221 4.55 -0.01 -18.76
C ILE A 221 4.43 1.53 -18.74
N HIS A 222 5.06 2.20 -17.77
CA HIS A 222 4.95 3.65 -17.55
C HIS A 222 6.30 4.40 -17.54
N PRO A 223 7.18 4.23 -18.54
CA PRO A 223 8.55 4.76 -18.48
C PRO A 223 8.61 6.29 -18.44
N GLY A 224 7.57 6.99 -18.91
CA GLY A 224 7.47 8.45 -18.83
C GLY A 224 7.07 8.99 -17.45
N ARG A 225 6.36 8.19 -16.64
CA ARG A 225 5.79 8.61 -15.34
C ARG A 225 6.40 7.90 -14.13
N PHE A 226 7.07 6.77 -14.30
CA PHE A 226 7.72 6.07 -13.20
C PHE A 226 9.22 5.90 -13.46
N LYS A 227 10.02 6.40 -12.54
CA LYS A 227 11.47 6.35 -12.57
C LYS A 227 11.96 5.62 -11.32
N LEU A 228 12.82 4.62 -11.50
CA LEU A 228 13.17 3.65 -10.47
C LEU A 228 14.68 3.46 -10.41
N TRP A 229 15.24 3.61 -9.22
CA TRP A 229 16.64 3.33 -8.90
C TRP A 229 16.73 2.45 -7.67
N TYR A 230 17.76 1.60 -7.65
CA TYR A 230 18.10 0.78 -6.51
C TYR A 230 19.43 1.20 -5.91
N THR A 231 19.57 1.03 -4.60
CA THR A 231 20.86 1.08 -3.92
C THR A 231 20.98 -0.11 -2.97
N LEU A 232 22.17 -0.70 -2.89
CA LEU A 232 22.43 -1.87 -2.06
C LEU A 232 23.57 -1.58 -1.08
N ASP A 233 23.42 -2.00 0.17
CA ASP A 233 24.52 -1.94 1.15
C ASP A 233 25.68 -2.85 0.72
N ARG A 234 25.34 -4.05 0.22
CA ARG A 234 26.28 -5.05 -0.30
C ARG A 234 25.89 -5.41 -1.73
N ALA A 235 26.62 -4.84 -2.69
CA ALA A 235 26.45 -5.17 -4.10
C ALA A 235 27.01 -6.56 -4.42
N PRO A 236 26.41 -7.31 -5.37
CA PRO A 236 26.99 -8.57 -5.85
C PRO A 236 28.34 -8.32 -6.53
N ASP A 237 29.27 -9.28 -6.43
CA ASP A 237 30.65 -9.15 -6.93
C ASP A 237 30.77 -9.02 -8.47
N SER A 238 29.68 -9.17 -9.22
CA SER A 238 29.72 -9.19 -10.68
C SER A 238 29.55 -7.79 -11.31
N LYS A 239 30.50 -7.42 -12.19
CA LYS A 239 30.55 -6.17 -12.99
C LYS A 239 29.44 -6.02 -14.06
N THR A 240 28.34 -6.75 -13.96
CA THR A 240 27.34 -6.92 -15.03
C THR A 240 25.93 -6.47 -14.66
N THR A 241 25.76 -5.63 -13.64
CA THR A 241 24.42 -5.20 -13.21
C THR A 241 24.02 -3.86 -13.86
N PRO A 242 22.80 -3.73 -14.41
CA PRO A 242 22.37 -2.49 -15.04
C PRO A 242 22.31 -1.36 -13.99
N SER A 243 23.17 -0.35 -14.16
CA SER A 243 23.14 0.96 -13.48
C SER A 243 22.72 0.95 -12.00
N PHE A 244 23.52 0.34 -11.13
CA PHE A 244 23.63 0.83 -9.75
C PHE A 244 24.45 2.13 -9.78
N SER A 245 23.83 3.23 -10.20
CA SER A 245 24.52 4.51 -10.30
C SER A 245 24.90 5.02 -8.91
N ARG A 246 26.18 5.36 -8.74
CA ARG A 246 26.64 6.19 -7.61
C ARG A 246 25.79 7.46 -7.53
N PHE A 247 25.44 7.79 -6.30
CA PHE A 247 24.43 8.76 -5.90
C PHE A 247 24.91 10.20 -6.09
N LEU A 248 24.55 10.83 -7.22
CA LEU A 248 24.74 12.27 -7.43
C LEU A 248 23.52 12.95 -8.09
N CYS A 249 22.50 12.22 -8.54
CA CYS A 249 21.41 12.80 -9.33
C CYS A 249 20.25 13.39 -8.49
N LEU A 250 20.03 12.94 -7.25
CA LEU A 250 18.92 13.46 -6.43
C LEU A 250 19.09 14.92 -6.01
N LEU A 251 20.32 15.44 -5.92
CA LEU A 251 20.59 16.86 -5.68
C LEU A 251 20.29 17.75 -6.92
N SER A 252 20.12 17.15 -8.11
CA SER A 252 19.81 17.87 -9.36
C SER A 252 18.33 17.82 -9.75
N LEU A 253 17.51 17.04 -9.03
CA LEU A 253 16.07 16.94 -9.29
C LEU A 253 15.35 18.00 -8.44
N ASN A 254 14.74 18.99 -9.09
CA ASN A 254 13.81 19.96 -8.47
C ASN A 254 12.52 19.25 -8.02
N LEU A 255 12.63 18.34 -7.05
CA LEU A 255 11.50 17.61 -6.49
C LEU A 255 10.68 18.55 -5.61
N ASN A 256 9.38 18.63 -5.89
CA ASN A 256 8.44 19.48 -5.13
C ASN A 256 7.80 18.74 -3.94
N ALA A 257 8.05 17.44 -3.78
CA ALA A 257 7.70 16.65 -2.59
C ALA A 257 8.61 15.42 -2.45
N LEU A 258 8.94 15.08 -1.20
CA LEU A 258 9.73 13.90 -0.82
C LEU A 258 8.98 13.13 0.28
N ILE A 259 8.76 11.84 0.06
CA ILE A 259 8.24 10.91 1.07
C ILE A 259 9.35 9.92 1.43
N TYR A 260 9.60 9.75 2.73
CA TYR A 260 10.59 8.81 3.27
C TYR A 260 9.90 7.80 4.18
N MET A 261 10.14 6.51 3.95
CA MET A 261 9.70 5.41 4.83
C MET A 261 10.88 4.45 5.07
N PRO A 262 11.40 4.37 6.31
CA PRO A 262 12.46 3.43 6.68
C PRO A 262 11.98 1.98 6.78
#